data_AF-A0A925ZAY8-F1
#
_entry.id   AF-A0A925ZAY8-F1
#
_cell.length_a   1.000
_cell.length_b   1.000
_cell.length_c   1.000
_cell.angle_alpha   90.00
_cell.angle_beta   90.00
_cell.angle_gamma   90.00
#
_symmetry.space_group_name_H-M   'P 1'
#
loop_
_entity.id
_entity.type
_entity.pdbx_description
1 polymer ?
#
loop_
_entity_poly.entity_id
_entity_poly.type
_entity_poly.pdbx_seq_one_letter_code
_entity_poly.pdbx_strand_id
1 'polypeptide(L)'
;MKALTTLFQPLRALARHNDPLLAAEAAQITSDNLAANVLLRQLGGPESFTRWLRGLGDRVTRLDRFEPELNRVPPGEERGTSTPTAFAATAAQLCTGPV
;
A
#
# COMPACT_ATOMS: atom_id res chain seq x y z
N MET A 1 -11.47 -0.51 25.23
CA MET A 1 -12.88 -0.95 25.31
C MET A 1 -13.75 0.12 24.64
N LYS A 2 -14.35 -0.23 23.48
CA LYS A 2 -15.60 0.33 22.92
C LYS A 2 -15.68 1.78 22.35
N ALA A 3 -14.81 2.22 21.45
CA ALA A 3 -15.06 3.49 20.73
C ALA A 3 -14.73 3.55 19.22
N LEU A 4 -14.38 2.44 18.57
CA LEU A 4 -14.08 2.45 17.11
C LEU A 4 -14.76 1.32 16.32
N THR A 5 -15.56 0.46 16.96
CA THR A 5 -16.15 -0.71 16.30
C THR A 5 -17.34 -0.36 15.37
N THR A 6 -17.78 0.90 15.35
CA THR A 6 -18.98 1.32 14.62
C THR A 6 -18.67 1.96 13.25
N LEU A 7 -17.41 2.33 12.96
CA LEU A 7 -17.04 2.89 11.65
C LEU A 7 -16.65 1.84 10.60
N PHE A 8 -16.61 0.56 10.99
CA PHE A 8 -16.06 -0.54 10.18
C PHE A 8 -17.09 -1.62 9.81
N GLN A 9 -18.39 -1.35 9.93
CA GLN A 9 -19.43 -2.29 9.48
C GLN A 9 -19.45 -2.57 7.95
N PRO A 10 -18.87 -1.77 7.03
CA PRO A 10 -18.72 -2.20 5.65
C PRO A 10 -17.66 -3.31 5.46
N LEU A 11 -16.78 -3.57 6.45
CA LEU A 11 -15.59 -4.43 6.28
C LEU A 11 -15.87 -5.92 6.14
N ARG A 12 -17.11 -6.39 6.26
CA ARG A 12 -17.47 -7.78 5.93
C ARG A 12 -17.89 -7.99 4.47
N ALA A 13 -18.01 -6.92 3.68
CA ALA A 13 -18.34 -7.00 2.26
C ALA A 13 -17.11 -7.14 1.34
N LEU A 14 -15.95 -6.63 1.76
CA LEU A 14 -14.70 -6.65 0.98
C LEU A 14 -14.20 -8.06 0.62
N ALA A 15 -14.37 -9.04 1.52
CA ALA A 15 -13.86 -10.40 1.32
C ALA A 15 -14.66 -11.22 0.29
N ARG A 16 -15.83 -10.77 -0.17
CA ARG A 16 -16.73 -11.56 -1.02
C ARG A 16 -16.71 -11.21 -2.51
N HIS A 17 -16.12 -10.09 -2.91
CA HIS A 17 -16.27 -9.62 -4.30
C HIS A 17 -14.99 -9.45 -5.10
N ASN A 18 -13.79 -9.65 -4.50
CA ASN A 18 -12.52 -9.49 -5.21
C ASN A 18 -12.43 -8.17 -6.00
N ASP A 19 -13.15 -7.14 -5.53
CA ASP A 19 -13.30 -5.84 -6.19
C ASP A 19 -12.09 -4.97 -5.86
N PRO A 20 -11.18 -4.73 -6.81
CA PRO A 20 -9.98 -3.95 -6.56
C PRO A 20 -10.29 -2.48 -6.27
N LEU A 21 -11.40 -1.92 -6.78
CA LEU A 21 -11.72 -0.52 -6.57
C LEU A 21 -12.20 -0.27 -5.15
N LEU A 22 -13.05 -1.14 -4.62
CA LEU A 22 -13.49 -1.08 -3.22
C LEU A 22 -12.31 -1.27 -2.25
N ALA A 23 -11.40 -2.19 -2.56
CA ALA A 23 -10.20 -2.38 -1.75
C ALA A 23 -9.26 -1.16 -1.83
N ALA A 24 -9.10 -0.53 -3.00
CA ALA A 24 -8.32 0.69 -3.16
C ALA A 24 -8.91 1.87 -2.36
N GLU A 25 -10.23 2.04 -2.41
CA GLU A 25 -10.93 3.07 -1.64
C GLU A 25 -10.73 2.87 -0.13
N ALA A 26 -10.95 1.65 0.37
CA ALA A 26 -10.76 1.34 1.79
C ALA A 26 -9.29 1.53 2.23
N ALA A 27 -8.33 1.05 1.46
CA ALA A 27 -6.91 1.23 1.76
C ALA A 27 -6.52 2.72 1.81
N GLN A 28 -7.03 3.54 0.89
CA GLN A 28 -6.65 4.94 0.79
C GLN A 28 -7.37 5.86 1.78
N ILE A 29 -8.69 5.69 1.96
CA ILE A 29 -9.53 6.61 2.75
C ILE A 29 -9.46 6.30 4.25
N THR A 30 -9.32 5.02 4.61
CA THR A 30 -9.34 4.59 6.02
C THR A 30 -8.04 3.95 6.49
N SER A 31 -7.04 3.81 5.61
CA SER A 31 -5.78 3.10 5.91
C SER A 31 -6.03 1.65 6.32
N ASP A 32 -6.98 0.97 5.67
CA ASP A 32 -7.31 -0.43 5.97
C ASP A 32 -6.20 -1.39 5.51
N ASN A 33 -5.47 -1.93 6.49
CA ASN A 33 -4.36 -2.88 6.27
C ASN A 33 -4.78 -4.17 5.57
N LEU A 34 -5.99 -4.68 5.80
CA LEU A 34 -6.47 -5.89 5.13
C LEU A 34 -6.72 -5.59 3.65
N ALA A 35 -7.35 -4.46 3.35
CA ALA A 35 -7.57 -4.02 1.97
C ALA A 35 -6.24 -3.80 1.23
N ALA A 36 -5.25 -3.16 1.86
CA ALA A 36 -3.90 -3.01 1.31
C ALA A 36 -3.25 -4.37 1.01
N ASN A 37 -3.36 -5.35 1.92
CA ASN A 37 -2.85 -6.70 1.70
C ASN A 37 -3.57 -7.44 0.56
N VAL A 38 -4.89 -7.26 0.40
CA VAL A 38 -5.66 -7.86 -0.71
C VAL A 38 -5.16 -7.31 -2.05
N LEU A 39 -5.03 -5.99 -2.18
CA LEU A 39 -4.50 -5.34 -3.39
C LEU A 39 -3.09 -5.83 -3.69
N LEU A 40 -2.22 -5.84 -2.69
CA LEU A 40 -0.84 -6.24 -2.87
C LEU A 40 -0.71 -7.71 -3.29
N ARG A 41 -1.58 -8.60 -2.80
CA ARG A 41 -1.65 -10.00 -3.27
C ARG A 41 -2.10 -10.11 -4.72
N GLN A 42 -3.08 -9.32 -5.14
CA GLN A 42 -3.52 -9.29 -6.54
C GLN A 42 -2.40 -8.80 -7.48
N LEU A 43 -1.54 -7.89 -7.01
CA LEU A 43 -0.36 -7.42 -7.73
C LEU A 43 0.82 -8.42 -7.71
N GLY A 44 0.69 -9.57 -7.06
CA GLY A 44 1.76 -10.56 -6.96
C GLY A 44 2.73 -10.34 -5.80
N GLY A 45 2.35 -9.54 -4.80
CA GLY A 45 3.08 -9.34 -3.53
C GLY A 45 4.04 -8.14 -3.52
N PRO A 46 4.69 -7.87 -2.37
CA PRO A 46 5.58 -6.72 -2.16
C PRO A 46 6.70 -6.60 -3.20
N GLU A 47 7.30 -7.73 -3.57
CA GLU A 47 8.37 -7.77 -4.55
C GLU A 47 7.88 -7.37 -5.95
N SER A 48 6.69 -7.84 -6.35
CA SER A 48 6.08 -7.48 -7.64
C SER A 48 5.75 -5.99 -7.71
N PHE A 49 5.23 -5.42 -6.61
CA PHE A 49 5.01 -3.98 -6.51
C PHE A 49 6.32 -3.20 -6.62
N THR A 50 7.37 -3.64 -5.93
CA THR A 50 8.71 -3.04 -6.05
C THR A 50 9.24 -3.10 -7.48
N ARG A 51 9.09 -4.24 -8.17
CA ARG A 51 9.47 -4.36 -9.60
C ARG A 51 8.68 -3.41 -10.50
N TRP A 52 7.38 -3.25 -10.24
CA TRP A 52 6.55 -2.30 -10.98
C TRP A 52 7.05 -0.85 -10.80
N LEU A 53 7.41 -0.45 -9.57
CA LEU A 53 8.03 0.85 -9.31
C LEU A 53 9.35 1.06 -10.08
N ARG A 54 10.17 0.02 -10.23
CA ARG A 54 11.39 0.08 -11.05
C ARG A 54 11.07 0.37 -12.52
N GLY A 55 9.94 -0.13 -13.02
CA GLY A 55 9.43 0.17 -14.37
C GLY A 55 9.00 1.63 -14.56
N LEU A 56 8.62 2.32 -13.47
CA LEU A 56 8.34 3.76 -13.47
C LEU A 56 9.61 4.63 -13.33
N GLY A 57 10.77 4.02 -13.07
CA GLY A 57 12.04 4.72 -12.85
C GLY A 57 12.38 4.95 -11.38
N ASP A 58 11.50 4.60 -10.44
CA ASP A 58 11.79 4.67 -9.00
C ASP A 58 12.75 3.54 -8.63
N ARG A 59 14.00 3.89 -8.33
CA ARG A 59 15.06 2.95 -7.92
C ARG A 59 15.24 2.81 -6.42
N VAL A 60 14.48 3.56 -5.62
CA VAL A 60 14.73 3.74 -4.18
C VAL A 60 13.63 3.11 -3.36
N THR A 61 12.36 3.45 -3.64
CA THR A 61 11.22 2.92 -2.89
C THR A 61 11.20 1.41 -2.97
N ARG A 62 11.02 0.74 -1.82
CA ARG A 62 10.92 -0.72 -1.75
C ARG A 62 9.85 -1.15 -0.76
N LEU A 63 9.14 -2.20 -1.13
CA LEU A 63 8.15 -2.87 -0.29
C LEU A 63 8.56 -4.34 -0.14
N ASP A 64 8.76 -4.76 1.11
CA ASP A 64 9.35 -6.07 1.42
C ASP A 64 8.40 -6.98 2.20
N ARG A 65 7.33 -6.42 2.78
CA ARG A 65 6.43 -7.11 3.70
C ARG A 65 4.99 -6.66 3.47
N PHE A 66 4.07 -7.52 3.90
CA PHE A 66 2.66 -7.19 4.06
C PHE A 66 2.41 -6.46 5.38
N GLU A 67 1.22 -5.90 5.54
CA GLU A 67 0.74 -5.39 6.81
C GLU A 67 0.40 -6.54 7.79
N PRO A 68 0.62 -6.39 9.11
CA PRO A 68 1.16 -5.21 9.80
C PRO A 68 2.70 -5.13 9.85
N GLU A 69 3.41 -6.16 9.40
CA GLU A 69 4.87 -6.23 9.51
C GLU A 69 5.60 -5.13 8.73
N LEU A 70 4.97 -4.57 7.69
CA LEU A 70 5.47 -3.41 6.96
C LEU A 70 5.85 -2.26 7.91
N ASN A 71 5.02 -2.00 8.92
CA ASN A 71 5.18 -0.90 9.87
C ASN A 71 6.25 -1.14 10.96
N ARG A 72 6.94 -2.29 10.94
CA ARG A 72 8.04 -2.59 11.86
C ARG A 72 9.38 -2.15 11.25
N VAL A 73 9.77 -0.91 11.50
CA VAL A 73 10.97 -0.28 10.91
C VAL A 73 11.91 0.22 12.03
N PRO A 74 12.74 -0.65 12.64
CA PRO A 74 13.73 -0.22 13.64
C PRO A 74 14.81 0.67 13.01
N PRO A 75 15.57 1.44 13.81
CA PRO A 75 16.68 2.25 13.29
C PRO A 75 17.69 1.41 12.49
N GLY A 76 18.04 1.88 11.29
CA GLY A 76 18.93 1.17 10.36
C GLY A 76 18.23 0.13 9.47
N GLU A 77 16.92 -0.07 9.61
CA GLU A 77 16.15 -0.89 8.68
C GLU A 77 15.96 -0.21 7.33
N GLU A 78 16.21 -0.94 6.25
CA GLU A 78 15.98 -0.46 4.89
C GLU A 78 14.70 -1.03 4.26
N ARG A 79 14.17 -2.14 4.78
CA ARG A 79 13.00 -2.80 4.21
C ARG A 79 11.73 -1.99 4.47
N GLY A 80 10.91 -1.80 3.44
CA GLY A 80 9.71 -0.97 3.51
C GLY A 80 9.99 0.53 3.55
N THR A 81 11.10 0.99 2.96
CA THR A 81 11.53 2.39 2.99
C THR A 81 11.53 3.05 1.61
N SER A 82 11.59 4.38 1.63
CA SER A 82 11.84 5.25 0.49
C SER A 82 12.64 6.49 0.97
N THR A 83 12.95 7.41 0.06
CA THR A 83 13.43 8.76 0.39
C THR A 83 12.36 9.79 0.02
N PRO A 84 12.36 10.98 0.66
CA PRO A 84 11.39 12.03 0.33
C PRO A 84 11.38 12.38 -1.17
N THR A 85 12.56 12.50 -1.79
CA THR A 85 12.69 12.82 -3.22
C THR A 85 12.13 11.71 -4.12
N ALA A 86 12.44 10.44 -3.83
CA ALA A 86 11.96 9.33 -4.65
C ALA A 86 10.43 9.20 -4.57
N PHE A 87 9.88 9.23 -3.35
CA PHE A 87 8.43 9.11 -3.16
C PHE A 87 7.67 10.29 -3.79
N ALA A 88 8.19 11.52 -3.67
CA ALA A 88 7.57 12.70 -4.27
C ALA A 88 7.57 12.63 -5.81
N ALA A 89 8.68 12.20 -6.43
CA ALA A 89 8.76 12.03 -7.88
C ALA A 89 7.78 10.97 -8.38
N THR A 90 7.72 9.81 -7.71
CA THR A 90 6.76 8.73 -8.04
C THR A 90 5.32 9.20 -7.89
N ALA A 91 4.99 9.90 -6.79
CA ALA A 91 3.64 10.41 -6.56
C ALA A 91 3.23 11.45 -7.62
N ALA A 92 4.14 12.37 -7.99
CA ALA A 92 3.89 13.34 -9.05
C ALA A 92 3.59 12.61 -10.38
N GLN A 93 4.44 11.65 -10.76
CA GLN A 93 4.26 10.90 -12.01
C GLN A 93 2.90 10.17 -12.07
N LEU A 94 2.44 9.58 -10.95
CA LEU A 94 1.16 8.87 -10.89
C LEU A 94 -0.06 9.82 -10.92
N CYS A 95 0.04 10.99 -10.29
CA CYS A 95 -1.08 11.92 -10.17
C CYS A 95 -1.20 12.90 -11.35
N THR A 96 -0.08 13.27 -11.98
CA THR A 96 -0.04 14.31 -13.02
C THR A 96 0.46 13.82 -14.37
N GLY A 97 0.96 12.58 -14.45
CA GLY A 97 1.64 12.05 -15.64
C GLY A 97 3.15 12.37 -15.65
N PRO A 98 3.87 11.99 -16.72
CA PRO A 98 5.33 12.12 -16.80
C PRO A 98 5.80 13.55 -16.50
N VAL A 99 6.80 13.64 -15.63
CA VAL A 99 7.45 14.90 -15.22
C VAL A 99 8.71 15.14 -16.03
#